data_AF-A0ABD7LGB8-F1
#
_entry.id   AF-A0ABD7LGB8-F1
#
_cell.length_a   1.000
_cell.length_b   1.000
_cell.length_c   1.000
_cell.angle_alpha   90.00
_cell.angle_beta   90.00
_cell.angle_gamma   90.00
#
_symmetry.space_group_name_H-M   'P 1'
#
loop_
_entity.id
_entity.type
_entity.pdbx_description
1 polymer ?
#
loop_
_entity_poly.entity_id
_entity_poly.type
_entity_poly.pdbx_seq_one_letter_code
_entity_poly.pdbx_strand_id
1 'polypeptide(L)'
;MRPAPLRPAAVPVATPAQPQRYLTNDEAAEYLRLSPRTLEKQRVIGNGPKFRKFGRRVMYAVADLDTWADQRSYETTSDPEYAEHHSADSRAR
;
A
#
# COMPACT_ATOMS: atom_id res chain seq x y z
N MET A 1 23.72 -0.27 39.32
CA MET A 1 23.83 -0.07 37.85
C MET A 1 22.85 -1.03 37.18
N ARG A 2 21.62 -0.59 36.86
CA ARG A 2 20.62 -1.44 36.19
C ARG A 2 20.96 -1.55 34.70
N PRO A 3 21.01 -2.75 34.10
CA PRO A 3 21.21 -2.88 32.65
C PRO A 3 19.94 -2.42 31.91
N ALA A 4 20.14 -1.68 30.82
CA ALA A 4 19.07 -1.24 29.94
C ALA A 4 18.47 -2.45 29.18
N PRO A 5 17.14 -2.59 29.08
CA PRO A 5 16.56 -3.55 28.16
C PRO A 5 16.67 -2.98 26.74
N LEU A 6 17.55 -3.58 25.92
CA LEU A 6 17.55 -3.35 24.49
C LEU A 6 16.25 -3.94 23.93
N ARG A 7 15.35 -3.05 23.54
CA ARG A 7 14.08 -3.35 22.87
C ARG A 7 14.35 -4.25 21.66
N PRO A 8 13.69 -5.42 21.51
CA PRO A 8 13.85 -6.19 20.29
C PRO A 8 13.27 -5.37 19.13
N ALA A 9 14.12 -5.07 18.15
CA ALA A 9 13.68 -4.51 16.88
C ALA A 9 12.64 -5.46 16.28
N ALA A 10 11.42 -4.98 16.09
CA ALA A 10 10.39 -5.70 15.36
C ALA A 10 10.92 -5.96 13.94
N VAL A 11 11.38 -7.19 13.70
CA VAL A 11 11.63 -7.70 12.36
C VAL A 11 10.29 -7.65 11.62
N PRO A 12 10.17 -6.97 10.46
CA PRO A 12 8.97 -7.11 9.67
C PRO A 12 8.96 -8.56 9.20
N VAL A 13 8.03 -9.34 9.74
CA VAL A 13 7.78 -10.71 9.35
C VAL A 13 7.37 -10.66 7.87
N ALA A 14 8.30 -11.01 6.98
CA ALA A 14 8.00 -11.21 5.57
C ALA A 14 7.18 -12.51 5.46
N THR A 15 5.86 -12.35 5.47
CA THR A 15 4.86 -13.43 5.37
C THR A 15 5.11 -14.29 4.12
N PRO A 16 5.00 -15.63 4.22
CA PRO A 16 5.48 -16.56 3.21
C PRO A 16 4.66 -16.55 1.92
N ALA A 17 5.35 -16.92 0.86
CA ALA A 17 4.91 -17.00 -0.52
C ALA A 17 3.69 -17.93 -0.71
N GLN A 18 2.49 -17.36 -0.66
CA GLN A 18 1.36 -17.87 -1.45
C GLN A 18 1.73 -17.80 -2.94
N PRO A 19 1.21 -18.67 -3.82
CA PRO A 19 1.49 -18.61 -5.25
C PRO A 19 1.12 -17.21 -5.75
N GLN A 20 2.15 -16.40 -5.99
CA GLN A 20 2.02 -14.96 -6.14
C GLN A 20 1.26 -14.68 -7.42
N ARG A 21 -0.08 -14.57 -7.31
CA ARG A 21 -0.91 -14.10 -8.40
C ARG A 21 -0.54 -12.65 -8.62
N TYR A 22 0.17 -12.41 -9.71
CA TYR A 22 0.54 -11.10 -10.16
C TYR A 22 -0.64 -10.52 -10.94
N LEU A 23 -1.22 -9.45 -10.40
CA LEU A 23 -2.29 -8.71 -11.03
C LEU A 23 -1.69 -7.55 -11.82
N THR A 24 -2.27 -7.27 -12.98
CA THR A 24 -2.01 -6.03 -13.71
C THR A 24 -2.56 -4.83 -12.95
N ASN A 25 -2.25 -3.61 -13.41
CA ASN A 25 -2.79 -2.40 -12.81
C ASN A 25 -4.33 -2.40 -12.80
N ASP A 26 -4.95 -2.85 -13.89
CA ASP A 26 -6.41 -2.91 -14.03
C ASP A 26 -7.02 -3.92 -13.07
N GLU A 27 -6.48 -5.15 -13.03
CA GLU A 27 -6.94 -6.18 -12.10
C GLU A 27 -6.70 -5.81 -10.64
N ALA A 28 -5.59 -5.13 -10.32
CA ALA A 28 -5.33 -4.63 -8.97
C ALA A 28 -6.32 -3.52 -8.58
N ALA A 29 -6.71 -2.69 -9.55
CA ALA A 29 -7.70 -1.64 -9.35
C ALA A 29 -9.08 -2.27 -9.09
N GLU A 30 -9.49 -3.26 -9.88
CA GLU A 30 -10.72 -4.03 -9.64
C GLU A 30 -10.71 -4.73 -8.28
N TYR A 31 -9.57 -5.33 -7.90
CA TYR A 31 -9.41 -6.03 -6.62
C TYR A 31 -9.64 -5.09 -5.43
N LEU A 32 -9.09 -3.87 -5.48
CA LEU A 32 -9.25 -2.86 -4.44
C LEU A 32 -10.52 -2.00 -4.61
N ARG A 33 -11.32 -2.25 -5.66
CA ARG A 33 -12.44 -1.40 -6.12
C ARG A 33 -12.07 0.08 -6.28
N LEU A 34 -10.86 0.33 -6.77
CA LEU A 34 -10.36 1.66 -7.10
C LEU A 34 -10.31 1.84 -8.61
N SER A 35 -10.19 3.09 -9.07
CA SER A 35 -9.87 3.34 -10.48
C SER A 35 -8.40 3.06 -10.77
N PRO A 36 -8.05 2.48 -11.94
CA PRO A 36 -6.65 2.23 -12.32
C PRO A 36 -5.81 3.51 -12.32
N ARG A 37 -6.42 4.63 -12.75
CA ARG A 37 -5.83 5.97 -12.71
C ARG A 37 -5.46 6.44 -11.29
N THR A 38 -6.23 6.01 -10.29
CA THR A 38 -5.92 6.27 -8.87
C THR A 38 -4.69 5.48 -8.45
N LEU A 39 -4.60 4.18 -8.78
CA LEU A 39 -3.41 3.38 -8.51
C LEU A 39 -2.16 3.91 -9.22
N GLU A 40 -2.29 4.43 -10.45
CA GLU A 40 -1.19 5.10 -11.14
C GLU A 40 -0.74 6.37 -10.41
N LYS A 41 -1.68 7.24 -10.01
CA LYS A 41 -1.38 8.44 -9.21
C LYS A 41 -0.68 8.07 -7.91
N GLN A 42 -1.19 7.07 -7.20
CA GLN A 42 -0.60 6.54 -5.96
C GLN A 42 0.83 6.05 -6.18
N ARG A 43 1.11 5.42 -7.34
CA ARG A 43 2.46 4.98 -7.72
C ARG A 43 3.42 6.15 -7.91
N VAL A 44 2.96 7.24 -8.50
CA VAL A 44 3.78 8.45 -8.74
C VAL A 44 4.07 9.19 -7.44
N ILE A 45 3.07 9.29 -6.55
CA ILE A 45 3.20 9.96 -5.25
C ILE A 45 4.04 9.13 -4.26
N GLY A 46 4.22 7.82 -4.52
CA GLY A 46 4.95 6.90 -3.64
C GLY A 46 4.10 6.37 -2.48
N ASN A 47 2.79 6.53 -2.56
CA ASN A 47 1.83 6.15 -1.52
C ASN A 47 1.00 4.90 -1.90
N GLY A 48 1.34 4.25 -3.01
CA GLY A 48 0.64 3.09 -3.54
C GLY A 48 1.20 1.74 -3.09
N PRO A 49 0.50 0.65 -3.39
CA PRO A 49 0.94 -0.71 -3.07
C PRO A 49 2.27 -1.03 -3.77
N LYS A 50 3.07 -1.92 -3.15
CA LYS A 50 4.35 -2.35 -3.74
C LYS A 50 4.10 -2.95 -5.12
N PHE A 51 4.79 -2.39 -6.10
CA PHE A 51 4.70 -2.83 -7.49
C PHE A 51 5.99 -3.49 -7.93
N ARG A 52 5.86 -4.46 -8.84
CA ARG A 52 6.97 -5.18 -9.47
C ARG A 52 6.95 -4.88 -10.96
N LYS A 53 8.10 -4.45 -11.49
CA LYS A 53 8.25 -4.10 -12.90
C LYS A 53 8.70 -5.33 -13.69
N PHE A 54 7.79 -5.89 -14.48
CA PHE A 54 8.07 -6.94 -15.45
C PHE A 54 8.27 -6.33 -16.83
N GLY A 55 9.50 -5.86 -17.09
CA GLY A 55 9.87 -5.22 -18.36
C GLY A 55 9.09 -3.91 -18.59
N ARG A 56 8.13 -3.95 -19.52
CA ARG A 56 7.21 -2.82 -19.83
C ARG A 56 5.94 -2.80 -18.97
N ARG A 57 5.60 -3.92 -18.32
CA ARG A 57 4.37 -4.07 -17.54
C ARG A 57 4.68 -3.88 -16.06
N VAL A 58 3.77 -3.21 -15.37
CA VAL A 58 3.79 -3.11 -13.90
C VAL A 58 2.76 -4.08 -13.37
N MET A 59 3.17 -4.93 -12.44
CA MET A 59 2.30 -5.91 -11.80
C MET A 59 2.36 -5.76 -10.29
N TYR A 60 1.25 -6.09 -9.64
CA TYR A 60 1.09 -6.06 -8.21
C TYR A 60 0.92 -7.50 -7.71
N ALA A 61 1.55 -7.85 -6.60
CA ALA A 61 1.22 -9.11 -5.95
C ALA A 61 -0.04 -8.90 -5.11
N VAL A 62 -0.97 -9.88 -5.12
CA VAL A 62 -2.16 -9.82 -4.26
C VAL A 62 -1.78 -9.59 -2.79
N ALA A 63 -0.72 -10.25 -2.30
CA ALA A 63 -0.23 -10.06 -0.94
C ALA A 63 0.23 -8.62 -0.65
N ASP A 64 0.85 -7.95 -1.63
CA ASP A 64 1.27 -6.56 -1.50
C ASP A 64 0.06 -5.60 -1.51
N LEU A 65 -1.01 -5.93 -2.26
CA LEU A 65 -2.27 -5.17 -2.28
C LEU A 65 -3.01 -5.31 -0.94
N ASP A 66 -3.09 -6.53 -0.41
CA ASP A 66 -3.74 -6.83 0.87
C ASP A 66 -3.01 -6.14 2.03
N THR A 67 -1.67 -6.26 2.08
CA THR A 67 -0.83 -5.57 3.07
C THR A 67 -1.02 -4.05 3.00
N TRP A 68 -1.14 -3.49 1.80
CA TRP A 68 -1.36 -2.06 1.63
C TRP A 68 -2.78 -1.62 2.03
N ALA A 69 -3.79 -2.46 1.77
CA ALA A 69 -5.16 -2.21 2.21
C ALA A 69 -5.26 -2.26 3.74
N ASP A 70 -4.62 -3.25 4.37
CA ASP A 70 -4.53 -3.41 5.82
C ASP A 70 -3.82 -2.21 6.48
N GLN A 71 -2.69 -1.77 5.90
CA GLN A 71 -1.98 -0.56 6.35
C GLN A 71 -2.82 0.72 6.27
N ARG A 72 -3.83 0.76 5.39
CA ARG A 72 -4.76 1.87 5.21
C ARG A 72 -6.15 1.60 5.76
N SER A 73 -6.32 0.55 6.54
CA SER A 73 -7.54 0.30 7.27
C SER A 73 -7.58 1.25 8.47
N TYR A 74 -8.11 2.45 8.24
CA TYR A 74 -8.36 3.40 9.31
C TYR A 74 -9.70 3.07 9.98
N GLU A 75 -9.70 2.83 11.29
CA GLU A 75 -10.91 2.54 12.06
C GLU A 75 -11.85 3.76 12.18
N THR A 76 -11.40 4.95 11.78
CA THR A 76 -12.15 6.19 11.93
C THR A 76 -11.85 7.16 10.78
N THR A 77 -12.90 7.61 10.08
CA THR A 77 -12.84 8.62 9.01
C THR A 77 -12.42 10.01 9.51
N SER A 78 -12.32 10.20 10.83
CA SER A 78 -11.81 11.42 11.49
C SER A 78 -10.31 11.36 11.78
N ASP A 79 -9.60 10.35 11.29
CA ASP A 79 -8.14 10.31 11.45
C ASP A 79 -7.49 11.48 10.68
N PRO A 80 -6.63 12.28 11.33
CA PRO A 80 -5.98 13.43 10.69
C PRO A 80 -5.13 13.00 9.49
N GLU A 81 -4.59 11.78 9.50
CA GLU A 81 -3.83 11.22 8.38
C GLU A 81 -4.75 11.00 7.15
N TYR A 82 -6.01 10.61 7.35
CA TYR A 82 -7.01 10.52 6.28
C TYR A 82 -7.34 11.90 5.67
N ALA A 83 -7.48 12.92 6.52
CA ALA A 83 -7.78 14.28 6.09
C ALA A 83 -6.61 14.95 5.35
N GLU A 84 -5.37 14.69 5.77
CA GLU A 84 -4.15 15.20 5.10
C GLU A 84 -3.96 14.56 3.71
N HIS A 85 -4.28 13.27 3.56
CA HIS A 85 -4.20 12.60 2.26
C HIS A 85 -5.33 13.03 1.30
N HIS A 86 -6.54 13.32 1.79
CA HIS A 86 -7.67 13.78 0.98
C HIS A 86 -7.58 15.26 0.57
N SER A 87 -6.89 16.09 1.36
CA SER A 87 -6.71 17.53 1.08
C SER A 87 -5.69 17.81 -0.03
N ALA A 88 -4.77 16.87 -0.29
CA ALA A 88 -3.84 16.94 -1.42
C ALA A 88 -4.51 16.64 -2.79
N ASP A 89 -5.66 15.97 -2.80
CA ASP A 89 -6.38 15.59 -4.02
C ASP A 89 -7.27 16.72 -4.57
N SER A 90 -7.75 17.62 -3.72
CA SER A 90 -8.75 18.64 -4.04
C SER A 90 -8.20 19.92 -4.68
N ARG A 91 -6.89 20.04 -4.92
CA ARG A 91 -6.25 21.26 -5.43
C ARG A 91 -6.02 21.30 -6.95
N ALA A 92 -6.58 20.37 -7.71
CA ALA A 92 -6.54 20.37 -9.17
C ALA A 92 -7.96 20.25 -9.75
N ARG A 93 -8.72 21.34 -9.66
CA ARG A 93 -9.85 21.60 -10.57
C ARG A 93 -9.47 22.70 -11.54
#